data_AF-A0AAW6FKT7-F1
#
_entry.id   AF-A0AAW6FKT7-F1
#
_cell.length_a   1.000
_cell.length_b   1.000
_cell.length_c   1.000
_cell.angle_alpha   90.00
_cell.angle_beta   90.00
_cell.angle_gamma   90.00
#
_symmetry.space_group_name_H-M   'P 1'
#
loop_
_entity.id
_entity.type
_entity.pdbx_description
1 polymer ?
#
loop_
_entity_poly.entity_id
_entity_poly.type
_entity_poly.pdbx_seq_one_letter_code
_entity_poly.pdbx_strand_id
1 'polypeptide(L)'
;MGGETMAVMKRDGGYWMDVACFYNVVDNGKLARYSRSLAGCENLDRATCFTSTNAGSVLFYSVGNTLYSYSYTTGQTESVKVWNSDDDDEVITCLYMIGTGGFPTAGRVLWAAVWNEKTQEGKIVEFEVSPTTGKIEDMYGPMFGGSANSPSIFPGFGKVISMTQTI
;
A
#
# COMPACT_ATOMS: atom_id res chain seq x y z
N MET A 1 -14.26 1.27 -11.15
CA MET A 1 -13.18 2.27 -11.09
C MET A 1 -11.88 1.51 -11.15
N GLY A 2 -10.97 1.91 -12.03
CA GLY A 2 -9.66 1.29 -12.13
C GLY A 2 -8.79 2.02 -13.15
N GLY A 3 -7.47 1.83 -13.07
CA GLY A 3 -6.53 2.53 -13.93
C GLY A 3 -6.23 3.97 -13.52
N GLU A 4 -6.30 4.26 -12.23
CA GLU A 4 -5.93 5.56 -11.68
C GLU A 4 -4.47 5.54 -11.23
N THR A 5 -3.75 6.65 -11.44
CA THR A 5 -2.38 6.84 -10.98
C THR A 5 -2.37 7.91 -9.89
N MET A 6 -1.70 7.61 -8.78
CA MET A 6 -1.56 8.53 -7.65
C MET A 6 -0.18 9.18 -7.69
N ALA A 7 -0.14 10.51 -7.64
CA ALA A 7 1.07 11.29 -7.48
C ALA A 7 1.05 11.97 -6.10
N VAL A 8 1.95 11.52 -5.22
CA VAL A 8 2.17 12.16 -3.91
C VAL A 8 3.25 13.22 -4.06
N MET A 9 2.93 14.47 -3.77
CA MET A 9 3.82 15.62 -3.98
C MET A 9 3.80 16.56 -2.79
N LYS A 10 4.95 17.15 -2.47
CA LYS A 10 5.04 18.25 -1.51
C LYS A 10 4.76 19.57 -2.22
N ARG A 11 3.72 20.29 -1.82
CA ARG A 11 3.39 21.64 -2.32
C ARG A 11 2.76 22.47 -1.21
N ASP A 12 2.94 23.79 -1.27
CA ASP A 12 2.39 24.75 -0.30
C ASP A 12 2.70 24.40 1.18
N GLY A 13 3.89 23.85 1.41
CA GLY A 13 4.34 23.44 2.75
C GLY A 13 3.78 22.10 3.26
N GLY A 14 2.90 21.43 2.52
CA GLY A 14 2.29 20.15 2.90
C GLY A 14 2.40 19.07 1.82
N TYR A 15 2.02 17.84 2.18
CA TYR A 15 1.90 16.75 1.22
C TYR A 15 0.49 16.69 0.65
N TRP A 16 0.41 16.45 -0.65
CA TRP A 16 -0.82 16.33 -1.41
C TRP A 16 -0.78 15.09 -2.28
N MET A 17 -1.94 14.50 -2.52
CA MET A 17 -2.13 13.42 -3.48
C MET A 17 -3.03 13.91 -4.60
N ASP A 18 -2.51 13.87 -5.83
CA ASP A 18 -3.27 14.06 -7.05
C ASP A 18 -3.53 12.70 -7.70
N VAL A 19 -4.78 12.41 -8.04
CA VAL A 19 -5.21 11.16 -8.66
C VAL A 19 -5.63 11.44 -10.09
N ALA A 20 -4.92 10.87 -11.05
CA ALA A 20 -5.22 10.99 -12.47
C ALA A 20 -5.82 9.70 -13.03
N CYS A 21 -6.79 9.81 -13.94
CA CYS A 21 -7.37 8.67 -14.65
C CYS A 21 -7.06 8.76 -16.13
N PHE A 22 -5.98 8.09 -16.54
CA PHE A 22 -5.49 8.13 -17.92
C PHE A 22 -6.31 7.30 -18.91
N TYR A 23 -7.25 6.48 -18.43
CA TYR A 23 -8.15 5.69 -19.29
C TYR A 23 -9.41 6.44 -19.74
N ASN A 24 -9.64 7.67 -19.24
CA ASN A 24 -10.73 8.48 -19.75
C ASN A 24 -10.40 8.99 -21.15
N VAL A 25 -11.24 8.63 -22.13
CA VAL A 25 -11.06 8.94 -23.56
C VAL A 25 -11.23 10.45 -23.85
N VAL A 26 -11.85 11.20 -22.94
CA VAL A 26 -12.10 12.65 -23.08
C VAL A 26 -11.50 13.37 -21.86
N ASP A 27 -10.31 13.95 -22.05
CA ASP A 27 -9.71 14.91 -21.12
C ASP A 27 -10.24 16.32 -21.44
N ASN A 28 -10.86 16.97 -20.45
CA ASN A 28 -11.33 18.35 -20.56
C ASN A 28 -10.23 19.38 -20.15
N GLY A 29 -8.96 18.97 -20.22
CA GLY A 29 -7.81 19.72 -19.73
C GLY A 29 -7.60 19.58 -18.21
N LYS A 30 -8.24 18.60 -17.56
CA LYS A 30 -8.07 18.27 -16.15
C LYS A 30 -7.91 16.76 -15.99
N LEU A 31 -6.69 16.28 -16.25
CA LEU A 31 -6.30 14.88 -16.06
C LEU A 31 -6.46 14.41 -14.60
N ALA A 32 -6.29 15.31 -13.64
CA ALA A 32 -6.49 15.04 -12.22
C ALA A 32 -7.99 15.00 -11.88
N ARG A 33 -8.47 13.83 -11.45
CA ARG A 33 -9.82 13.60 -10.93
C ARG A 33 -9.97 14.07 -9.49
N TYR A 34 -8.96 13.80 -8.67
CA TYR A 34 -8.96 14.14 -7.26
C TYR A 34 -7.68 14.83 -6.89
N SER A 35 -7.81 15.76 -5.95
CA SER A 35 -6.69 16.36 -5.24
C SER A 35 -7.04 16.33 -3.76
N ARG A 36 -6.16 15.78 -2.93
CA ARG A 36 -6.38 15.60 -1.48
C ARG A 36 -5.15 16.06 -0.72
N SER A 37 -5.38 16.84 0.33
CA SER A 37 -4.36 17.09 1.33
C SER A 37 -4.09 15.78 2.10
N LEU A 38 -2.81 15.48 2.32
CA LEU A 38 -2.36 14.35 3.14
C LEU A 38 -1.89 14.83 4.52
N ALA A 39 -2.34 15.99 5.00
CA ALA A 39 -1.92 16.54 6.29
C ALA A 39 -2.27 15.62 7.49
N GLY A 40 -3.31 14.80 7.38
CA GLY A 40 -3.66 13.79 8.38
C GLY A 40 -2.93 12.45 8.21
N CYS A 41 -2.03 12.31 7.23
CA CYS A 41 -1.22 11.11 7.08
C CYS A 41 -0.01 11.18 8.03
N GLU A 42 -0.03 10.32 9.04
CA GLU A 42 0.95 10.27 10.11
C GLU A 42 2.34 9.97 9.55
N ASN A 43 3.35 10.78 9.94
CA ASN A 43 4.76 10.61 9.60
C ASN A 43 5.08 10.49 8.10
N LEU A 44 4.22 11.00 7.21
CA LEU A 44 4.37 10.86 5.76
C LEU A 44 5.68 11.47 5.23
N ASP A 45 6.21 12.49 5.91
CA ASP A 45 7.50 13.14 5.59
C ASP A 45 8.70 12.20 5.75
N ARG A 46 8.54 11.13 6.53
CA ARG A 46 9.54 10.09 6.79
C ARG A 46 9.25 8.78 6.04
N ALA A 47 8.21 8.75 5.20
CA ALA A 47 7.81 7.54 4.52
C ALA A 47 8.85 7.12 3.46
N THR A 48 9.19 5.84 3.43
CA THR A 48 10.26 5.29 2.58
C THR A 48 9.74 4.38 1.47
N CYS A 49 8.56 3.79 1.65
CA CYS A 49 7.92 2.95 0.65
C CYS A 49 6.49 3.43 0.42
N PHE A 50 6.03 3.33 -0.83
CA PHE A 50 4.67 3.66 -1.25
C PHE A 50 4.18 2.60 -2.22
N THR A 51 2.90 2.24 -2.14
CA THR A 51 2.25 1.41 -3.15
C THR A 51 0.75 1.68 -3.20
N SER A 52 0.13 1.31 -4.31
CA SER A 52 -1.31 1.39 -4.54
C SER A 52 -1.72 0.33 -5.56
N THR A 53 -3.01 0.05 -5.67
CA THR A 53 -3.56 -0.82 -6.72
C THR A 53 -4.34 -0.04 -7.76
N ASN A 54 -4.29 -0.51 -9.02
CA ASN A 54 -5.18 -0.04 -10.08
C ASN A 54 -6.63 -0.50 -9.89
N ALA A 55 -6.93 -1.36 -8.91
CA ALA A 55 -8.26 -1.89 -8.62
C ALA A 55 -9.00 -1.13 -7.49
N GLY A 56 -8.37 -0.11 -6.91
CA GLY A 56 -8.82 0.49 -5.65
C GLY A 56 -8.43 1.95 -5.50
N SER A 57 -8.75 2.51 -4.34
CA SER A 57 -8.56 3.93 -4.02
C SER A 57 -7.70 4.17 -2.79
N VAL A 58 -6.77 3.26 -2.52
CA VAL A 58 -5.98 3.25 -1.30
C VAL A 58 -4.51 3.49 -1.64
N LEU A 59 -3.91 4.44 -0.91
CA LEU A 59 -2.48 4.61 -0.79
C LEU A 59 -1.99 3.84 0.43
N PHE A 60 -1.00 2.97 0.24
CA PHE A 60 -0.24 2.37 1.33
C PHE A 60 1.15 2.99 1.38
N TYR A 61 1.65 3.23 2.59
CA TYR A 61 3.00 3.72 2.80
C TYR A 61 3.59 3.20 4.10
N SER A 62 4.92 3.12 4.18
CA SER A 62 5.60 2.66 5.39
C SER A 62 6.55 3.72 5.97
N VAL A 63 6.71 3.68 7.28
CA VAL A 63 7.67 4.48 8.05
C VAL A 63 8.35 3.55 9.06
N GLY A 64 9.63 3.26 8.87
CA GLY A 64 10.35 2.31 9.74
C GLY A 64 9.69 0.92 9.69
N ASN A 65 9.28 0.40 10.84
CA ASN A 65 8.56 -0.89 10.98
C ASN A 65 7.03 -0.79 10.85
N THR A 66 6.48 0.40 10.59
CA THR A 66 5.04 0.62 10.58
C THR A 66 4.48 0.76 9.16
N LEU A 67 3.37 0.09 8.88
CA LEU A 67 2.57 0.20 7.66
C LEU A 67 1.29 1.01 7.92
N TYR A 68 1.03 1.98 7.03
CA TYR A 68 -0.14 2.83 7.07
C TYR A 68 -0.96 2.70 5.78
N SER A 69 -2.26 2.99 5.86
CA SER A 69 -3.15 3.10 4.71
C SER A 69 -4.00 4.38 4.74
N TYR A 70 -4.31 4.90 3.56
CA TYR A 70 -5.17 6.06 3.37
C TYR A 70 -6.07 5.89 2.13
N SER A 71 -7.39 5.98 2.31
CA SER A 71 -8.34 5.94 1.19
C SER A 71 -8.88 7.33 0.85
N TYR A 72 -8.78 7.75 -0.41
CA TYR A 72 -9.21 9.09 -0.83
C TYR A 72 -10.70 9.22 -1.17
N THR A 73 -11.44 8.11 -1.17
CA THR A 73 -12.86 8.07 -1.57
C THR A 73 -13.82 7.83 -0.41
N THR A 74 -13.34 7.37 0.75
CA THR A 74 -14.18 7.01 1.92
C THR A 74 -14.48 8.17 2.87
N GLY A 75 -14.01 9.39 2.54
CA GLY A 75 -14.10 10.55 3.44
C GLY A 75 -13.05 10.55 4.56
N GLN A 76 -12.10 9.61 4.52
CA GLN A 76 -10.99 9.51 5.46
C GLN A 76 -10.11 10.78 5.38
N THR A 77 -9.86 11.38 6.54
CA THR A 77 -9.01 12.57 6.68
C THR A 77 -7.63 12.26 7.27
N GLU A 78 -7.51 11.14 7.97
CA GLU A 78 -6.30 10.69 8.66
C GLU A 78 -5.88 9.30 8.17
N SER A 79 -4.58 9.02 8.06
CA SER A 79 -4.10 7.66 7.77
C SER A 79 -4.45 6.70 8.91
N VAL A 80 -4.64 5.43 8.58
CA VAL A 80 -4.79 4.36 9.58
C VAL A 80 -3.48 3.59 9.66
N LYS A 81 -2.98 3.38 10.88
CA LYS A 81 -1.93 2.38 11.14
C LYS A 81 -2.54 1.00 10.99
N VAL A 82 -2.12 0.25 9.96
CA VAL A 82 -2.71 -1.07 9.66
C VAL A 82 -1.87 -2.21 10.21
N TRP A 83 -0.55 -2.04 10.33
CA TRP A 83 0.34 -3.04 10.88
C TRP A 83 1.62 -2.41 11.41
N ASN A 84 2.24 -3.06 12.39
CA ASN A 84 3.56 -2.75 12.91
C ASN A 84 4.30 -4.06 13.18
N SER A 85 5.59 -4.12 12.93
CA SER A 85 6.38 -5.26 13.42
C SER A 85 6.45 -5.26 14.94
N ASP A 86 6.48 -6.44 15.56
CA ASP A 86 6.74 -6.58 17.00
C ASP A 86 8.22 -6.36 17.36
N ASP A 87 9.11 -6.31 16.36
CA ASP A 87 10.53 -6.01 16.51
C ASP A 87 10.82 -4.56 16.09
N ASP A 88 11.37 -3.76 17.01
CA ASP A 88 11.73 -2.36 16.79
C ASP A 88 12.99 -2.18 15.92
N ASP A 89 13.80 -3.23 15.77
CA ASP A 89 15.00 -3.23 14.93
C ASP A 89 14.70 -3.58 13.47
N GLU A 90 13.49 -4.06 13.19
CA GLU A 90 13.04 -4.34 11.84
C GLU A 90 12.61 -3.06 11.11
N VAL A 91 12.74 -3.06 9.77
CA VAL A 91 12.24 -1.99 8.92
C VAL A 91 11.55 -2.57 7.68
N ILE A 92 10.49 -1.92 7.23
CA ILE A 92 9.86 -2.23 5.95
C ILE A 92 10.71 -1.63 4.83
N THR A 93 11.23 -2.48 3.95
CA THR A 93 12.15 -2.09 2.87
C THR A 93 11.50 -2.04 1.50
N CYS A 94 10.37 -2.71 1.31
CA CYS A 94 9.65 -2.71 0.05
C CYS A 94 8.17 -3.02 0.29
N LEU A 95 7.29 -2.35 -0.46
CA LEU A 95 5.86 -2.63 -0.52
C LEU A 95 5.48 -3.01 -1.94
N TYR A 96 4.68 -4.06 -2.09
CA TYR A 96 4.21 -4.51 -3.39
C TYR A 96 2.76 -4.92 -3.33
N MET A 97 1.93 -4.27 -4.13
CA MET A 97 0.53 -4.60 -4.29
C MET A 97 0.38 -5.49 -5.52
N ILE A 98 -0.13 -6.71 -5.34
CA ILE A 98 -0.23 -7.66 -6.45
C ILE A 98 -1.31 -7.19 -7.42
N GLY A 99 -0.91 -7.01 -8.68
CA GLY A 99 -1.80 -6.69 -9.79
C GLY A 99 -2.54 -7.92 -10.30
N THR A 100 -3.30 -8.63 -9.45
CA THR A 100 -4.18 -9.70 -9.94
C THR A 100 -5.29 -9.10 -10.78
N GLY A 101 -5.59 -9.72 -11.93
CA GLY A 101 -6.71 -9.32 -12.78
C GLY A 101 -8.03 -9.91 -12.28
N GLY A 102 -9.09 -9.09 -12.28
CA GLY A 102 -10.48 -9.55 -12.15
C GLY A 102 -11.15 -9.37 -10.79
N PHE A 103 -12.46 -9.17 -10.82
CA PHE A 103 -13.30 -9.24 -9.62
C PHE A 103 -13.45 -10.72 -9.19
N PRO A 104 -13.41 -11.05 -7.88
CA PRO A 104 -13.38 -10.14 -6.73
C PRO A 104 -11.99 -9.85 -6.14
N THR A 105 -10.90 -10.19 -6.83
CA THR A 105 -9.60 -10.46 -6.20
C THR A 105 -8.54 -9.41 -6.52
N ALA A 106 -8.82 -8.58 -7.52
CA ALA A 106 -7.93 -7.53 -7.95
C ALA A 106 -7.59 -6.55 -6.81
N GLY A 107 -6.28 -6.38 -6.57
CA GLY A 107 -5.76 -5.40 -5.60
C GLY A 107 -6.00 -5.76 -4.14
N ARG A 108 -6.18 -7.05 -3.83
CA ARG A 108 -6.45 -7.51 -2.46
C ARG A 108 -5.24 -8.07 -1.72
N VAL A 109 -4.11 -8.28 -2.40
CA VAL A 109 -2.91 -8.87 -1.77
C VAL A 109 -1.79 -7.84 -1.74
N LEU A 110 -1.34 -7.51 -0.54
CA LEU A 110 -0.23 -6.60 -0.28
C LEU A 110 0.91 -7.37 0.37
N TRP A 111 2.11 -7.24 -0.18
CA TRP A 111 3.35 -7.73 0.42
C TRP A 111 4.15 -6.58 1.00
N ALA A 112 4.65 -6.77 2.22
CA ALA A 112 5.67 -5.94 2.84
C ALA A 112 6.92 -6.78 3.09
N ALA A 113 8.04 -6.40 2.47
CA ALA A 113 9.35 -6.93 2.87
C ALA A 113 9.83 -6.22 4.12
N VAL A 114 10.29 -7.01 5.07
CA VAL A 114 10.82 -6.56 6.35
C VAL A 114 12.24 -7.08 6.52
N TRP A 115 13.12 -6.24 7.06
CA TRP A 115 14.54 -6.51 7.24
C TRP A 115 15.01 -6.09 8.62
N ASN A 116 15.72 -6.97 9.31
CA ASN A 116 16.46 -6.63 10.53
C ASN A 116 17.95 -6.53 10.21
N GLU A 117 18.52 -5.32 10.33
CA GLU A 117 19.93 -5.09 10.02
C GLU A 117 20.89 -5.73 11.04
N LYS A 118 20.44 -5.97 12.28
CA LYS A 118 21.29 -6.58 13.32
C LYS A 118 21.42 -8.09 13.15
N THR A 119 20.32 -8.78 12.87
CA THR A 119 20.31 -10.24 12.69
C THR A 119 20.62 -10.65 11.26
N GLN A 120 20.52 -9.72 10.30
CA GLN A 120 20.61 -9.98 8.87
C GLN A 120 19.54 -10.96 8.39
N GLU A 121 18.37 -10.95 9.04
CA GLU A 121 17.22 -11.77 8.70
C GLU A 121 16.11 -10.92 8.08
N GLY A 122 15.46 -11.47 7.05
CA GLY A 122 14.34 -10.86 6.37
C GLY A 122 13.14 -11.78 6.27
N LYS A 123 11.97 -11.16 6.10
CA LYS A 123 10.69 -11.84 5.92
C LYS A 123 9.79 -11.08 4.96
N ILE A 124 8.87 -11.80 4.33
CA ILE A 124 7.74 -11.21 3.62
C ILE A 124 6.51 -11.34 4.52
N VAL A 125 5.82 -10.23 4.75
CA VAL A 125 4.52 -10.19 5.41
C VAL A 125 3.47 -9.97 4.35
N GLU A 126 2.57 -10.93 4.20
CA GLU A 126 1.46 -10.89 3.25
C GLU A 126 0.17 -10.53 3.96
N PHE A 127 -0.55 -9.56 3.40
CA PHE A 127 -1.84 -9.11 3.87
C PHE A 127 -2.89 -9.32 2.79
N GLU A 128 -4.04 -9.88 3.18
CA GLU A 128 -5.28 -9.60 2.48
C GLU A 128 -5.80 -8.22 2.93
N VAL A 129 -6.12 -7.36 1.95
CA VAL A 129 -6.58 -5.99 2.18
C VAL A 129 -7.82 -5.64 1.36
N SER A 130 -8.57 -4.68 1.87
CA SER A 130 -9.65 -4.00 1.17
C SER A 130 -9.09 -3.00 0.15
N PRO A 131 -9.31 -3.15 -1.17
CA PRO A 131 -8.84 -2.19 -2.17
C PRO A 131 -9.58 -0.85 -2.07
N THR A 132 -10.72 -0.82 -1.39
CA THR A 132 -11.55 0.38 -1.19
C THR A 132 -11.23 1.09 0.12
N THR A 133 -11.11 0.35 1.23
CA THR A 133 -10.96 0.94 2.57
C THR A 133 -9.52 0.93 3.07
N GLY A 134 -8.65 0.09 2.51
CA GLY A 134 -7.27 -0.06 2.94
C GLY A 134 -7.10 -0.81 4.25
N LYS A 135 -8.17 -1.38 4.81
CA LYS A 135 -8.14 -2.21 6.00
C LYS A 135 -7.61 -3.61 5.66
N ILE A 136 -6.92 -4.22 6.61
CA ILE A 136 -6.64 -5.66 6.56
C ILE A 136 -7.98 -6.39 6.71
N GLU A 137 -8.23 -7.32 5.80
CA GLU A 137 -9.42 -8.16 5.78
C GLU A 137 -8.99 -9.63 5.77
N ASP A 138 -9.91 -10.53 6.11
CA ASP A 138 -9.74 -11.98 5.95
C ASP A 138 -11.03 -12.53 5.32
N MET A 139 -11.36 -12.00 4.15
CA MET A 139 -12.64 -12.27 3.49
C MET A 139 -12.60 -13.60 2.75
N TYR A 140 -11.41 -14.01 2.30
CA TYR A 140 -11.27 -15.16 1.43
C TYR A 140 -10.24 -16.20 1.90
N GLY A 141 -9.41 -15.85 2.88
CA GLY A 141 -8.51 -16.77 3.56
C GLY A 141 -7.59 -17.55 2.60
N PRO A 142 -7.44 -18.89 2.76
CA PRO A 142 -6.52 -19.70 1.95
C PRO A 142 -6.80 -19.70 0.44
N MET A 143 -7.94 -19.15 0.01
CA MET A 143 -8.25 -19.01 -1.40
C MET A 143 -7.36 -17.97 -2.11
N PHE A 144 -6.73 -17.03 -1.39
CA PHE A 144 -5.89 -15.95 -1.97
C PHE A 144 -4.60 -15.63 -1.22
N GLY A 145 -4.38 -16.21 -0.03
CA GLY A 145 -3.16 -15.98 0.75
C GLY A 145 -2.66 -17.23 1.44
N GLY A 146 -1.70 -17.05 2.34
CA GLY A 146 -1.18 -18.11 3.20
C GLY A 146 -2.29 -18.86 3.98
N SER A 147 -1.99 -20.08 4.43
CA SER A 147 -2.93 -20.94 5.16
C SER A 147 -3.31 -20.43 6.56
N ALA A 148 -2.87 -19.22 6.94
CA ALA A 148 -3.03 -18.60 8.25
C ALA A 148 -3.72 -17.24 8.13
N ASN A 149 -4.35 -16.79 9.21
CA ASN A 149 -5.03 -15.49 9.31
C ASN A 149 -4.11 -14.35 8.81
N SER A 150 -4.68 -13.36 8.12
CA SER A 150 -3.96 -12.17 7.65
C SER A 150 -3.43 -11.34 8.84
N PRO A 151 -2.12 -11.05 8.96
CA PRO A 151 -1.07 -11.36 7.99
C PRO A 151 -0.46 -12.76 8.08
N SER A 152 -0.10 -13.30 6.91
CA SER A 152 0.79 -14.47 6.80
C SER A 152 2.25 -14.04 6.73
N ILE A 153 3.13 -14.69 7.50
CA ILE A 153 4.56 -14.35 7.59
C ILE A 153 5.41 -15.46 6.98
N PHE A 154 6.25 -15.08 6.02
CA PHE A 154 7.18 -15.96 5.33
C PHE A 154 8.63 -15.55 5.64
N PRO A 155 9.31 -16.23 6.57
CA PRO A 155 10.70 -15.92 6.93
C PRO A 155 11.70 -16.47 5.88
N GLY A 156 12.99 -16.19 6.08
CA GLY A 156 14.08 -16.78 5.30
C GLY A 156 14.49 -15.97 4.06
N PHE A 157 14.07 -14.71 3.98
CA PHE A 157 14.47 -13.79 2.93
C PHE A 157 15.69 -12.97 3.33
N GLY A 158 16.47 -12.51 2.35
CA GLY A 158 17.43 -11.43 2.56
C GLY A 158 16.77 -10.05 2.53
N LYS A 159 17.58 -8.98 2.47
CA LYS A 159 17.07 -7.61 2.31
C LYS A 159 16.45 -7.39 0.93
N VAL A 160 15.13 -7.43 0.85
CA VAL A 160 14.40 -7.18 -0.40
C VAL A 160 14.22 -5.67 -0.62
N ILE A 161 14.76 -5.16 -1.73
CA ILE A 161 14.69 -3.73 -2.09
C ILE A 161 13.69 -3.42 -3.21
N SER A 162 13.22 -4.46 -3.91
CA SER A 162 12.25 -4.33 -4.99
C SER A 162 11.53 -5.66 -5.20
N MET A 163 10.27 -5.60 -5.59
CA MET A 163 9.48 -6.75 -6.02
C MET A 163 8.81 -6.45 -7.35
N THR A 164 8.65 -7.47 -8.17
CA THR A 164 7.85 -7.40 -9.39
C THR A 164 7.21 -8.75 -9.61
N GLN A 165 6.00 -8.74 -10.16
CA GLN A 165 5.39 -9.93 -10.73
C GLN A 165 5.77 -10.02 -12.20
N THR A 166 6.25 -11.18 -12.64
CA THR A 166 6.43 -11.48 -14.06
C THR A 166 5.15 -12.13 -14.57
N ILE A 167 4.63 -11.62 -15.69
CA ILE A 167 3.47 -12.17 -16.40
C ILE A 167 3.98 -13.00 -17.58
#